data_AF-A0A6N8Y760-F1
#
_entry.id   AF-A0A6N8Y760-F1
#
_cell.length_a   1.000
_cell.length_b   1.000
_cell.length_c   1.000
_cell.angle_alpha   90.00
_cell.angle_beta   90.00
_cell.angle_gamma   90.00
#
_symmetry.space_group_name_H-M   'P 1'
#
loop_
_entity.id
_entity.type
_entity.pdbx_description
1 polymer ?
#
loop_
_entity_poly.entity_id
_entity_poly.type
_entity_poly.pdbx_seq_one_letter_code
_entity_poly.pdbx_strand_id
1 'polypeptide(L)'
;MSDNEFPREIAASVRRMAGHFPAVVVTGARQTGKTTLLTKLFGDYNYVSLDLPAEAQLAEEDPQSFLSRHPVPLLVDEVQYAPRLFRYLKVEIDKRRDMNGRFILTGSQKFSLMQGVSESLAGRCGVLELEGLTVQELGLVFSRMEEGEGMAGILARGFMPQLWKDPAMRPADYFASYQATYLERDVRQLLNVSSLRDFDRFMRGPGSSQRTIA
;
A
#
# COMPACT_ATOMS: atom_id res chain seq x y z
N MET A 1 -11.18 21.08 -5.41
CA MET A 1 -11.29 19.69 -4.93
C MET A 1 -11.62 18.87 -6.16
N SER A 2 -10.74 17.97 -6.59
CA SER A 2 -10.93 17.24 -7.86
C SER A 2 -12.00 16.16 -7.71
N ASP A 3 -12.90 16.10 -8.69
CA ASP A 3 -14.12 15.26 -8.76
C ASP A 3 -13.89 13.73 -8.83
N ASN A 4 -12.68 13.24 -8.58
CA ASN A 4 -12.25 11.89 -8.95
C ASN A 4 -11.70 11.06 -7.77
N GLU A 5 -12.18 11.30 -6.56
CA GLU A 5 -11.69 10.64 -5.33
C GLU A 5 -12.74 9.71 -4.72
N PHE A 6 -12.37 8.46 -4.47
CA PHE A 6 -13.27 7.47 -3.86
C PHE A 6 -13.28 7.63 -2.34
N PRO A 7 -14.46 7.75 -1.69
CA PRO A 7 -14.54 7.63 -0.24
C PRO A 7 -14.07 6.24 0.18
N ARG A 8 -13.26 6.16 1.24
CA ARG A 8 -12.73 4.89 1.75
C ARG A 8 -13.38 4.56 3.09
N GLU A 9 -14.11 3.46 3.17
CA GLU A 9 -14.83 3.04 4.39
C GLU A 9 -13.88 2.81 5.56
N ILE A 10 -12.70 2.26 5.26
CA ILE A 10 -11.64 1.99 6.24
C ILE A 10 -11.12 3.25 6.94
N ALA A 11 -11.37 4.45 6.40
CA ALA A 11 -10.92 5.72 6.97
C ALA A 11 -11.32 5.89 8.44
N ALA A 12 -12.55 5.52 8.78
CA ALA A 12 -13.05 5.59 10.16
C ALA A 12 -12.27 4.63 11.09
N SER A 13 -11.94 3.43 10.60
CA SER A 13 -11.14 2.46 11.34
C SER A 13 -9.70 2.92 11.52
N VAL A 14 -9.09 3.53 10.50
CA VAL A 14 -7.74 4.11 10.59
C VAL A 14 -7.68 5.20 11.67
N ARG A 15 -8.61 6.15 11.66
CA ARG A 15 -8.69 7.20 12.70
C ARG A 15 -8.91 6.62 14.09
N ARG A 16 -9.83 5.66 14.21
CA ARG A 16 -10.11 4.97 15.48
C ARG A 16 -8.84 4.31 16.02
N MET A 17 -8.10 3.57 15.19
CA MET A 17 -6.85 2.93 15.63
C MET A 17 -5.77 3.96 16.01
N ALA A 18 -5.66 5.07 15.28
CA ALA A 18 -4.73 6.14 15.64
C ALA A 18 -5.07 6.78 17.00
N GLY A 19 -6.34 6.74 17.42
CA GLY A 19 -6.76 7.15 18.77
C GLY A 19 -6.41 6.17 19.89
N HIS A 20 -6.08 4.91 19.58
CA HIS A 20 -5.84 3.86 20.57
C HIS A 20 -4.41 3.32 20.59
N PHE A 21 -3.64 3.53 19.52
CA PHE A 21 -2.28 3.03 19.40
C PHE A 21 -1.30 4.16 19.10
N PRO A 22 -0.07 4.12 19.66
CA PRO A 22 0.97 5.10 19.35
C PRO A 22 1.46 5.02 17.90
N ALA A 23 1.34 3.85 17.26
CA ALA A 23 1.58 3.70 15.83
C ALA A 23 0.38 3.04 15.13
N VAL A 24 0.16 3.38 13.86
CA VAL A 24 -0.77 2.66 12.97
C VAL A 24 -0.04 2.30 11.70
N VAL A 25 -0.17 1.05 11.28
CA VAL A 25 0.38 0.54 10.02
C VAL A 25 -0.79 0.24 9.09
N VAL A 26 -0.78 0.82 7.89
CA VAL A 26 -1.71 0.49 6.81
C VAL A 26 -0.95 -0.19 5.69
N THR A 27 -1.17 -1.49 5.54
CA THR A 27 -0.61 -2.29 4.44
C THR A 27 -1.59 -2.39 3.28
N GLY A 28 -1.17 -2.96 2.17
CA GLY A 28 -2.04 -3.28 1.03
C GLY A 28 -1.31 -3.21 -0.29
N ALA A 29 -1.86 -3.82 -1.33
CA ALA A 29 -1.22 -3.88 -2.65
C ALA A 29 -0.89 -2.48 -3.23
N ARG A 30 0.03 -2.43 -4.20
CA ARG A 30 0.29 -1.17 -4.92
C ARG A 30 -0.99 -0.67 -5.59
N GLN A 31 -1.09 0.66 -5.73
CA GLN A 31 -2.22 1.33 -6.40
C GLN A 31 -3.60 1.16 -5.73
N THR A 32 -3.67 0.63 -4.50
CA THR A 32 -4.91 0.64 -3.71
C THR A 32 -5.25 2.00 -3.10
N GLY A 33 -4.39 3.01 -3.22
CA GLY A 33 -4.67 4.38 -2.75
C GLY A 33 -4.31 4.66 -1.28
N LYS A 34 -3.35 3.92 -0.70
CA LYS A 34 -2.88 4.09 0.68
C LYS A 34 -2.38 5.51 0.97
N THR A 35 -1.41 5.99 0.20
CA THR A 35 -0.84 7.34 0.34
C THR A 35 -1.92 8.41 0.24
N THR A 36 -2.80 8.33 -0.77
CA THR A 36 -3.93 9.26 -0.93
C THR A 36 -4.83 9.28 0.30
N LEU A 37 -5.22 8.10 0.80
CA LEU A 37 -6.05 8.00 1.99
C LEU A 37 -5.38 8.62 3.22
N LEU A 38 -4.13 8.25 3.50
CA LEU A 38 -3.45 8.65 4.73
C LEU A 38 -3.07 10.12 4.75
N THR A 39 -2.56 10.65 3.65
CA THR A 39 -2.24 12.09 3.54
C THR A 39 -3.48 12.96 3.66
N LYS A 40 -4.65 12.47 3.21
CA LYS A 40 -5.92 13.15 3.43
C LYS A 40 -6.41 13.08 4.89
N LEU A 41 -6.26 11.92 5.54
CA LEU A 41 -6.71 11.75 6.92
C LEU A 41 -5.83 12.46 7.95
N PHE A 42 -4.55 12.58 7.65
CA PHE A 42 -3.48 13.08 8.53
C PHE A 42 -2.70 14.20 7.83
N GLY A 43 -3.40 15.12 7.16
CA GLY A 43 -2.77 16.20 6.38
C GLY A 43 -2.02 17.23 7.23
N ASP A 44 -2.20 17.18 8.54
CA ASP A 44 -1.50 17.94 9.57
C ASP A 44 -0.21 17.25 10.07
N TYR A 45 0.07 16.02 9.63
CA TYR A 45 1.27 15.28 10.00
C TYR A 45 2.44 15.66 9.10
N ASN A 46 3.65 15.57 9.63
CA ASN A 46 4.85 15.58 8.78
C ASN A 46 4.78 14.35 7.87
N TYR A 47 5.09 14.54 6.59
CA TYR A 47 5.04 13.47 5.59
C TYR A 47 6.42 13.25 4.99
N VAL A 48 6.84 11.99 4.95
CA VAL A 48 8.06 11.56 4.27
C VAL A 48 7.80 10.26 3.54
N SER A 49 8.28 10.18 2.29
CA SER A 49 8.21 8.96 1.50
C SER A 49 9.59 8.33 1.37
N LEU A 50 9.67 7.04 1.72
CA LEU A 50 10.88 6.25 1.52
C LEU A 50 10.97 5.66 0.10
N ASP A 51 10.07 6.03 -0.83
CA ASP A 51 10.36 5.87 -2.25
C ASP A 51 11.49 6.81 -2.70
N LEU A 52 11.76 7.89 -1.95
CA LEU A 52 12.92 8.75 -2.16
C LEU A 52 14.18 8.04 -1.61
N PRO A 53 15.15 7.66 -2.47
CA PRO A 53 16.29 6.86 -2.03
C PRO A 53 17.11 7.49 -0.90
N ALA A 54 17.25 8.81 -0.91
CA ALA A 54 17.98 9.53 0.14
C ALA A 54 17.28 9.46 1.51
N GLU A 55 15.95 9.53 1.54
CA GLU A 55 15.18 9.43 2.79
C GLU A 55 15.16 7.99 3.29
N ALA A 56 15.02 7.00 2.40
CA ALA A 56 15.12 5.58 2.74
C ALA A 56 16.50 5.25 3.31
N GLN A 57 17.57 5.71 2.66
CA GLN A 57 18.94 5.52 3.13
C GLN A 57 19.14 6.14 4.52
N LEU A 58 18.70 7.39 4.72
CA LEU A 58 18.80 8.05 6.02
C LEU A 58 18.03 7.27 7.10
N ALA A 59 16.81 6.85 6.81
CA ALA A 59 15.96 6.07 7.72
C ALA A 59 16.55 4.70 8.08
N GLU A 60 17.32 4.08 7.18
CA GLU A 60 17.92 2.76 7.39
C GLU A 60 19.30 2.84 8.08
N GLU A 61 20.15 3.77 7.63
CA GLU A 61 21.54 3.90 8.09
C GLU A 61 21.64 4.70 9.39
N ASP A 62 20.90 5.81 9.50
CA ASP A 62 20.85 6.68 10.70
C ASP A 62 19.40 7.07 11.08
N PRO A 63 18.64 6.12 11.67
CA PRO A 63 17.26 6.34 12.06
C PRO A 63 17.07 7.45 13.12
N GLN A 64 18.10 7.76 13.92
CA GLN A 64 18.01 8.83 14.92
C GLN A 64 18.00 10.19 14.25
N SER A 65 18.90 10.42 13.30
CA SER A 65 18.91 11.64 12.49
C SER A 65 17.65 11.76 11.66
N PHE A 66 17.15 10.66 11.09
CA PHE A 66 15.86 10.63 10.39
C PHE A 66 14.70 11.14 11.27
N LEU A 67 14.55 10.57 12.48
CA LEU A 67 13.47 10.94 13.41
C LEU A 67 13.63 12.34 14.00
N SER A 68 14.87 12.85 14.06
CA SER A 68 15.14 14.23 14.48
C SER A 68 14.78 15.23 13.38
N ARG A 69 15.03 14.87 12.12
CA ARG A 69 14.68 15.68 10.94
C ARG A 69 13.17 15.70 10.66
N HIS A 70 12.49 14.60 10.95
CA HIS A 70 11.05 14.42 10.72
C HIS A 70 10.32 14.23 12.05
N PRO A 71 9.95 15.33 12.75
CA PRO A 71 9.36 15.24 14.07
C PRO A 71 7.94 14.65 14.03
N VAL A 72 7.49 14.09 15.16
CA VAL A 72 6.10 13.63 15.33
C VAL A 72 5.12 14.82 15.43
N PRO A 73 3.85 14.67 15.00
CA PRO A 73 3.26 13.47 14.41
C PRO A 73 3.75 13.23 12.96
N LEU A 74 4.08 11.98 12.65
CA LEU A 74 4.81 11.61 11.43
C LEU A 74 4.10 10.51 10.63
N LEU A 75 3.92 10.74 9.34
CA LEU A 75 3.51 9.77 8.33
C LEU A 75 4.72 9.35 7.51
N VAL A 76 5.09 8.07 7.59
CA VAL A 76 6.17 7.45 6.81
C VAL A 76 5.59 6.54 5.74
N ASP A 77 5.81 6.90 4.47
CA ASP A 77 5.37 6.13 3.31
C ASP A 77 6.40 5.10 2.86
N GLU A 78 5.91 3.94 2.39
CA GLU A 78 6.71 2.78 1.97
C GLU A 78 7.82 2.37 2.97
N VAL A 79 7.46 2.29 4.26
CA VAL A 79 8.41 2.07 5.37
C VAL A 79 9.22 0.77 5.26
N GLN A 80 8.78 -0.21 4.48
CA GLN A 80 9.54 -1.44 4.24
C GLN A 80 10.92 -1.20 3.60
N TYR A 81 11.16 -0.03 3.00
CA TYR A 81 12.46 0.33 2.46
C TYR A 81 13.51 0.66 3.53
N ALA A 82 13.10 0.84 4.79
CA ALA A 82 14.02 1.03 5.93
C ALA A 82 13.62 0.16 7.14
N PRO A 83 13.80 -1.17 7.10
CA PRO A 83 13.44 -2.06 8.20
C PRO A 83 14.10 -1.73 9.55
N ARG A 84 15.32 -1.17 9.57
CA ARG A 84 15.99 -0.77 10.83
C ARG A 84 15.23 0.32 11.58
N LEU A 85 14.45 1.15 10.88
CA LEU A 85 13.65 2.22 11.49
C LEU A 85 12.68 1.68 12.54
N PHE A 86 12.12 0.48 12.36
CA PHE A 86 11.15 -0.12 13.29
C PHE A 86 11.69 -0.24 14.72
N ARG A 87 12.97 -0.59 14.90
CA ARG A 87 13.60 -0.70 16.22
C ARG A 87 13.69 0.66 16.92
N TYR A 88 13.89 1.73 16.17
CA TYR A 88 13.98 3.09 16.71
C TYR A 88 12.60 3.69 16.97
N LEU A 89 11.61 3.40 16.11
CA LEU A 89 10.21 3.74 16.40
C LEU A 89 9.75 3.10 17.71
N LYS A 90 10.12 1.84 17.98
CA LYS A 90 9.84 1.19 19.27
C LYS A 90 10.40 1.99 20.44
N VAL A 91 11.67 2.39 20.38
CA VAL A 91 12.33 3.19 21.43
C VAL A 91 11.61 4.51 21.63
N GLU A 92 11.29 5.22 20.55
CA GLU A 92 10.58 6.51 20.63
C GLU A 92 9.17 6.36 21.18
N ILE A 93 8.44 5.32 20.81
CA ILE A 93 7.11 5.00 21.34
C ILE A 93 7.21 4.69 22.84
N ASP A 94 8.18 3.87 23.25
CA ASP A 94 8.34 3.46 24.66
C ASP A 94 8.68 4.64 25.58
N LYS A 95 9.29 5.72 25.07
CA LYS A 95 9.50 6.97 25.84
C LYS A 95 8.20 7.70 26.20
N ARG A 96 7.15 7.58 25.37
CA ARG A 96 5.86 8.30 25.52
C ARG A 96 4.71 7.39 25.10
N ARG A 97 4.45 6.36 25.91
CA ARG A 97 3.42 5.32 25.64
C ARG A 97 1.99 5.82 25.84
N ASP A 98 1.83 6.97 26.48
CA ASP A 98 0.57 7.69 26.71
C ASP A 98 0.05 8.40 25.45
N MET A 99 0.94 8.65 24.49
CA MET A 99 0.62 9.44 23.30
C MET A 99 0.29 8.55 22.11
N ASN A 100 -0.98 8.53 21.71
CA ASN A 100 -1.48 7.78 20.56
C ASN A 100 -1.31 8.55 19.24
N GLY A 101 -1.32 7.84 18.13
CA GLY A 101 -1.33 8.41 16.77
C GLY A 101 -0.04 9.12 16.38
N ARG A 102 1.10 8.83 17.03
CA ARG A 102 2.37 9.51 16.77
C ARG A 102 2.97 9.16 15.42
N PHE A 103 2.81 7.91 15.01
CA PHE A 103 3.39 7.38 13.79
C PHE A 103 2.32 6.70 12.93
N ILE A 104 2.19 7.15 11.69
CA ILE A 104 1.38 6.52 10.68
C ILE A 104 2.32 5.94 9.64
N LEU A 105 2.30 4.62 9.46
CA LEU A 105 3.19 3.90 8.57
C LEU A 105 2.38 3.26 7.46
N THR A 106 2.91 3.23 6.25
CA THR A 106 2.31 2.47 5.14
C THR A 106 3.38 1.73 4.35
N GLY A 107 2.96 0.66 3.67
CA GLY A 107 3.84 -0.11 2.83
C GLY A 107 3.08 -1.02 1.89
N SER A 108 3.59 -1.18 0.66
CA SER A 108 3.01 -2.08 -0.33
C SER A 108 3.39 -3.54 -0.13
N GLN A 109 4.56 -3.81 0.47
CA GLN A 109 5.10 -5.16 0.63
C GLN A 109 4.72 -5.74 2.00
N LYS A 110 3.52 -6.28 2.09
CA LYS A 110 2.93 -6.76 3.36
C LYS A 110 3.86 -7.69 4.15
N PHE A 111 4.49 -8.68 3.53
CA PHE A 111 5.27 -9.68 4.27
C PHE A 111 6.52 -9.07 4.92
N SER A 112 7.34 -8.33 4.17
CA SER A 112 8.53 -7.66 4.69
C SER A 112 8.15 -6.64 5.78
N LEU A 113 7.09 -5.87 5.53
CA LEU A 113 6.54 -4.92 6.48
C LEU A 113 6.14 -5.59 7.80
N MET A 114 5.37 -6.69 7.71
CA MET A 114 4.84 -7.38 8.90
C MET A 114 5.93 -8.10 9.71
N GLN A 115 7.04 -8.49 9.09
CA GLN A 115 8.20 -9.01 9.83
C GLN A 115 8.74 -7.96 10.80
N GLY A 116 9.06 -6.75 10.31
CA GLY A 116 9.57 -5.66 11.16
C GLY A 116 8.56 -5.22 12.22
N VAL A 117 7.28 -5.17 11.87
CA VAL A 117 6.18 -4.85 12.79
C VAL A 117 6.07 -5.88 13.92
N SER A 118 6.12 -7.17 13.59
CA SER A 118 6.00 -8.25 14.58
C SER A 118 7.18 -8.29 15.55
N GLU A 119 8.40 -8.05 15.04
CA GLU A 119 9.63 -8.07 15.84
C GLU A 119 9.75 -6.85 16.77
N SER A 120 9.34 -5.66 16.31
CA SER A 120 9.62 -4.40 17.01
C SER A 120 8.40 -3.70 17.59
N LEU A 121 7.23 -3.76 16.93
CA LEU A 121 6.05 -2.95 17.25
C LEU A 121 4.86 -3.76 17.80
N ALA A 122 5.03 -5.06 18.07
CA ALA A 122 3.99 -5.88 18.69
C ALA A 122 3.41 -5.23 19.97
N GLY A 123 2.09 -5.15 20.03
CA GLY A 123 1.34 -4.51 21.12
C GLY A 123 1.43 -2.98 21.19
N ARG A 124 2.10 -2.34 20.21
CA ARG A 124 2.27 -0.88 20.12
C ARG A 124 1.71 -0.29 18.82
N CYS A 125 1.35 -1.13 17.86
CA CYS A 125 0.76 -0.67 16.62
C CYS A 125 -0.62 -1.29 16.36
N GLY A 126 -1.52 -0.47 15.85
CA GLY A 126 -2.68 -0.96 15.12
C GLY A 126 -2.27 -1.33 13.69
N VAL A 127 -2.74 -2.45 13.16
CA VAL A 127 -2.49 -2.86 11.77
C VAL A 127 -3.80 -2.95 11.03
N LEU A 128 -3.88 -2.27 9.88
CA LEU A 128 -4.99 -2.36 8.94
C LEU A 128 -4.47 -2.73 7.56
N GLU A 129 -5.32 -3.37 6.77
CA GLU A 129 -5.03 -3.70 5.37
C GLU A 129 -6.02 -2.97 4.46
N LEU A 130 -5.48 -2.20 3.53
CA LEU A 130 -6.21 -1.47 2.51
C LEU A 130 -6.21 -2.25 1.21
N GLU A 131 -7.34 -2.87 0.92
CA GLU A 131 -7.57 -3.58 -0.33
C GLU A 131 -7.99 -2.62 -1.46
N GLY A 132 -8.37 -3.19 -2.60
CA GLY A 132 -9.08 -2.45 -3.65
C GLY A 132 -10.39 -1.84 -3.12
N LEU A 133 -11.10 -1.14 -4.01
CA LEU A 133 -12.40 -0.59 -3.70
C LEU A 133 -13.38 -1.70 -3.31
N THR A 134 -14.21 -1.49 -2.28
CA THR A 134 -15.31 -2.41 -2.00
C THR A 134 -16.44 -2.24 -3.01
N VAL A 135 -17.37 -3.20 -3.08
CA VAL A 135 -18.57 -3.06 -3.91
C VAL A 135 -19.39 -1.85 -3.47
N GLN A 136 -19.43 -1.54 -2.18
CA GLN A 136 -20.09 -0.37 -1.61
C GLN A 136 -19.40 0.92 -2.06
N GLU A 137 -18.07 0.97 -1.99
CA GLU A 137 -17.27 2.11 -2.47
C GLU A 137 -17.45 2.31 -3.98
N LEU A 138 -17.58 1.23 -4.75
CA LEU A 138 -17.94 1.27 -6.18
C LEU A 138 -19.40 1.65 -6.42
N GLY A 139 -20.34 1.29 -5.54
CA GLY A 139 -21.76 1.68 -5.60
C GLY A 139 -21.97 3.19 -5.73
N LEU A 140 -21.12 3.95 -5.04
CA LEU A 140 -21.09 5.41 -5.11
C LEU A 140 -20.56 5.94 -6.45
N VAL A 141 -19.86 5.09 -7.21
CA VAL A 141 -19.33 5.35 -8.56
C VAL A 141 -20.32 4.88 -9.63
N PHE A 142 -20.97 3.72 -9.42
CA PHE A 142 -21.98 3.17 -10.33
C PHE A 142 -23.15 4.11 -10.55
N SER A 143 -23.55 4.85 -9.51
CA SER A 143 -24.58 5.90 -9.64
C SER A 143 -24.17 7.06 -10.56
N ARG A 144 -22.91 7.14 -10.99
CA ARG A 144 -22.36 8.18 -11.88
C ARG A 144 -21.97 7.66 -13.27
N MET A 145 -22.07 6.35 -13.52
CA MET A 145 -21.71 5.77 -14.81
C MET A 145 -22.92 5.72 -15.74
N GLU A 146 -22.71 5.97 -17.03
CA GLU A 146 -23.75 5.82 -18.04
C GLU A 146 -24.20 4.36 -18.16
N GLU A 147 -25.46 4.15 -18.55
CA GLU A 147 -26.05 2.85 -18.85
C GLU A 147 -25.25 2.13 -19.95
N GLY A 148 -24.24 1.34 -19.58
CA GLY A 148 -23.40 0.66 -20.56
C GLY A 148 -22.38 -0.32 -19.99
N GLU A 149 -21.83 -0.08 -18.80
CA GLU A 149 -20.95 -1.05 -18.14
C GLU A 149 -21.78 -2.10 -17.40
N GLY A 150 -22.19 -3.14 -18.14
CA GLY A 150 -22.75 -4.35 -17.53
C GLY A 150 -21.75 -5.04 -16.59
N MET A 151 -22.20 -6.08 -15.89
CA MET A 151 -21.38 -6.87 -14.94
C MET A 151 -20.00 -7.27 -15.50
N ALA A 152 -19.92 -7.57 -16.80
CA ALA A 152 -18.66 -7.91 -17.46
C ALA A 152 -17.62 -6.78 -17.43
N GLY A 153 -18.04 -5.52 -17.60
CA GLY A 153 -17.15 -4.35 -17.51
C GLY A 153 -16.62 -4.15 -16.09
N ILE A 154 -17.50 -4.32 -15.10
CA ILE A 154 -17.13 -4.25 -13.67
C ILE A 154 -16.11 -5.32 -13.32
N LEU A 155 -16.37 -6.57 -13.71
CA LEU A 155 -15.45 -7.69 -13.47
C LEU A 155 -14.11 -7.48 -14.20
N ALA A 156 -14.15 -6.92 -15.41
CA ALA A 156 -12.95 -6.63 -16.18
C ALA A 156 -12.10 -5.52 -15.54
N ARG A 157 -12.71 -4.44 -15.03
CA ARG A 157 -12.01 -3.37 -14.30
C ARG A 157 -11.57 -3.79 -12.89
N GLY A 158 -12.30 -4.73 -12.30
CA GLY A 158 -12.10 -5.17 -10.93
C GLY A 158 -12.22 -4.02 -9.93
N PHE A 159 -11.46 -4.09 -8.86
CA PHE A 159 -11.58 -3.16 -7.72
C PHE A 159 -10.45 -2.13 -7.65
N MET A 160 -9.73 -1.89 -8.74
CA MET A 160 -8.55 -1.04 -8.74
C MET A 160 -8.93 0.43 -8.94
N PRO A 161 -8.67 1.35 -7.98
CA PRO A 161 -9.07 2.75 -8.08
C PRO A 161 -8.68 3.42 -9.41
N GLN A 162 -7.50 3.10 -9.94
CA GLN A 162 -7.00 3.72 -11.17
C GLN A 162 -7.90 3.46 -12.39
N LEU A 163 -8.46 2.25 -12.51
CA LEU A 163 -9.33 1.85 -13.63
C LEU A 163 -10.71 2.50 -13.59
N TRP A 164 -11.10 3.04 -12.43
CA TRP A 164 -12.34 3.78 -12.23
C TRP A 164 -12.14 5.30 -12.35
N LYS A 165 -10.91 5.80 -12.11
CA LYS A 165 -10.57 7.22 -12.33
C LYS A 165 -10.38 7.57 -13.79
N ASP A 166 -9.91 6.60 -14.58
CA ASP A 166 -9.69 6.74 -16.02
C ASP A 166 -10.52 5.70 -16.78
N PRO A 167 -11.79 6.02 -17.13
CA PRO A 167 -12.65 5.11 -17.88
C PRO A 167 -12.09 4.73 -19.25
N ALA A 168 -11.22 5.54 -19.85
CA ALA A 168 -10.61 5.25 -21.15
C ALA A 168 -9.49 4.20 -21.06
N MET A 169 -8.94 3.97 -19.86
CA MET A 169 -7.93 2.95 -19.63
C MET A 169 -8.51 1.54 -19.83
N ARG A 170 -7.91 0.78 -20.76
CA ARG A 170 -8.31 -0.61 -20.98
C ARG A 170 -7.81 -1.48 -19.82
N PRO A 171 -8.68 -2.29 -19.18
CA PRO A 171 -8.24 -3.13 -18.07
C PRO A 171 -7.13 -4.13 -18.43
N ALA A 172 -7.17 -4.68 -19.65
CA ALA A 172 -6.16 -5.61 -20.13
C ALA A 172 -4.74 -5.00 -20.13
N ASP A 173 -4.60 -3.74 -20.57
CA ASP A 173 -3.30 -3.05 -20.58
C ASP A 173 -2.81 -2.80 -19.16
N TYR A 174 -3.71 -2.32 -18.29
CA TYR A 174 -3.40 -2.06 -16.90
C TYR A 174 -2.92 -3.32 -16.18
N PHE A 175 -3.67 -4.42 -16.26
CA PHE A 175 -3.30 -5.64 -15.56
C PHE A 175 -2.05 -6.30 -16.15
N ALA A 176 -1.83 -6.21 -17.47
CA ALA A 176 -0.58 -6.69 -18.08
C ALA A 176 0.63 -5.91 -17.54
N SER A 177 0.56 -4.58 -17.50
CA SER A 177 1.62 -3.74 -16.93
C SER A 177 1.79 -3.96 -15.42
N TYR A 178 0.70 -4.12 -14.68
CA TYR A 178 0.73 -4.43 -13.26
C TYR A 178 1.45 -5.76 -13.01
N GLN A 179 1.11 -6.81 -13.74
CA GLN A 179 1.77 -8.11 -13.60
C GLN A 179 3.27 -8.03 -13.91
N ALA A 180 3.64 -7.40 -15.02
CA ALA A 180 5.04 -7.28 -15.43
C ALA A 180 5.91 -6.52 -14.42
N THR A 181 5.36 -5.53 -13.72
CA THR A 181 6.14 -4.66 -12.83
C THR A 181 6.04 -5.05 -11.36
N TYR A 182 4.88 -5.55 -10.91
CA TYR A 182 4.59 -5.82 -9.51
C TYR A 182 4.81 -7.29 -9.14
N LEU A 183 4.17 -8.21 -9.88
CA LEU A 183 4.27 -9.63 -9.58
C LEU A 183 5.70 -10.12 -9.77
N GLU A 184 6.38 -9.68 -10.82
CA GLU A 184 7.78 -10.08 -11.03
C GLU A 184 8.71 -9.57 -9.92
N ARG A 185 8.51 -8.35 -9.40
CA ARG A 185 9.39 -7.76 -8.36
C ARG A 185 9.11 -8.31 -6.97
N ASP A 186 7.84 -8.30 -6.54
CA ASP A 186 7.49 -8.67 -5.17
C ASP A 186 7.53 -10.20 -4.98
N VAL A 187 7.16 -11.01 -5.98
CA VAL A 187 7.32 -12.48 -5.91
C VAL A 187 8.80 -12.87 -5.86
N ARG A 188 9.69 -12.16 -6.57
CA ARG A 188 11.14 -12.40 -6.48
C ARG A 188 11.72 -12.08 -5.11
N GLN A 189 11.19 -11.08 -4.42
CA GLN A 189 11.65 -10.74 -3.07
C GLN A 189 11.11 -11.71 -2.00
N LEU A 190 9.95 -12.32 -2.23
CA LEU A 190 9.34 -13.34 -1.34
C LEU A 190 9.93 -14.73 -1.56
N LEU A 191 10.18 -15.10 -2.82
CA LEU A 191 10.84 -16.34 -3.19
C LEU A 191 12.33 -16.09 -3.28
N ASN A 192 13.04 -16.34 -2.18
CA ASN A 192 14.50 -16.33 -2.20
C ASN A 192 15.12 -17.43 -3.11
N VAL A 193 14.37 -18.05 -4.05
CA VAL A 193 14.74 -19.31 -4.72
C VAL A 193 14.08 -19.49 -6.12
N SER A 194 14.93 -19.48 -7.14
CA SER A 194 15.07 -20.46 -8.25
C SER A 194 13.93 -20.92 -9.18
N SER A 195 12.66 -20.49 -9.11
CA SER A 195 11.70 -20.94 -10.15
C SER A 195 10.63 -19.95 -10.61
N LEU A 196 11.07 -18.74 -10.99
CA LEU A 196 10.29 -17.83 -11.84
C LEU A 196 9.64 -18.52 -13.05
N ARG A 197 10.27 -19.57 -13.59
CA ARG A 197 9.76 -20.36 -14.71
C ARG A 197 8.49 -21.15 -14.37
N ASP A 198 8.37 -21.68 -13.16
CA ASP A 198 7.18 -22.45 -12.76
C ASP A 198 6.00 -21.52 -12.49
N PHE A 199 6.28 -20.34 -11.92
CA PHE A 199 5.27 -19.31 -11.72
C PHE A 199 4.75 -18.72 -13.04
N ASP A 200 5.65 -18.42 -14.00
CA ASP A 200 5.26 -17.95 -15.34
C ASP A 200 4.42 -19.00 -16.08
N ARG A 201 4.76 -20.29 -15.95
CA ARG A 201 4.00 -21.41 -16.53
C ARG A 201 2.60 -21.57 -15.92
N PHE A 202 2.46 -21.30 -14.62
CA PHE A 202 1.15 -21.29 -13.95
C PHE A 202 0.28 -20.12 -14.42
N MET A 203 0.84 -18.90 -14.47
CA MET A 203 0.10 -17.69 -14.86
C MET A 203 -0.34 -17.68 -16.33
N ARG A 204 0.44 -18.31 -17.22
CA ARG A 204 0.11 -18.39 -18.66
C ARG A 204 -0.95 -19.44 -19.02
N GLY A 205 -1.26 -20.34 -18.09
CA GLY A 205 -2.14 -21.49 -18.31
C GLY A 205 -1.61 -22.49 -19.35
N PRO A 206 -2.07 -23.75 -19.35
CA PRO A 206 -1.62 -24.79 -20.29
C PRO A 206 -2.19 -24.63 -21.72
N GLY A 207 -2.20 -23.42 -22.29
CA GLY A 207 -2.83 -23.15 -23.58
C GLY A 207 -2.20 -22.09 -24.48
N SER A 208 -1.20 -21.32 -24.03
CA SER A 208 -0.58 -20.27 -24.86
C SER A 208 0.64 -20.78 -25.64
N SER A 209 0.40 -21.70 -26.58
CA SER A 209 1.40 -22.06 -27.59
C SER A 209 1.55 -20.90 -28.59
N GLN A 210 2.64 -20.13 -28.48
CA GLN A 210 3.08 -19.27 -29.57
C GLN A 210 3.50 -20.16 -30.75
N ARG A 211 2.75 -20.10 -31.85
CA ARG A 211 3.23 -20.59 -33.14
C ARG A 211 4.31 -19.63 -33.63
N THR A 212 5.56 -20.04 -33.53
CA THR A 212 6.66 -19.44 -34.30
C THR A 212 6.39 -19.72 -35.77
N ILE A 213 6.10 -18.67 -36.54
CA ILE A 213 6.08 -18.73 -38.00
C ILE A 213 7.51 -18.45 -38.44
N ALA A 214 8.13 -19.43 -39.10
CA ALA A 214 9.35 -19.26 -39.89
C ALA A 214 8.97 -18.85 -41.31
#